data_AF-A0A5J4QPS6-F1
#
_entry.id   AF-A0A5J4QPS6-F1
#
_cell.length_a   1.000
_cell.length_b   1.000
_cell.length_c   1.000
_cell.angle_alpha   90.00
_cell.angle_beta   90.00
_cell.angle_gamma   90.00
#
_symmetry.space_group_name_H-M   'P 1'
#
loop_
_entity.id
_entity.type
_entity.pdbx_description
1 polymer ?
#
loop_
_entity_poly.entity_id
_entity_poly.type
_entity_poly.pdbx_seq_one_letter_code
_entity_poly.pdbx_strand_id
1 'polypeptide(L)'
;MRNPEKVLNSLTEHSKDSDYKFERLYRILFNEEMFYLAYQNIYANEGNMTKGVDGETADQMNLVRIERLIESLKSETYQPHPSRRTYIPKKNGKMRPLGIPSFNDKLVQEVIRLILEAIYEGYFEHTSHGFRKKRSCHTASNNIQKTFNGTKWFIEGDIKGFFDNIDHEVLISVLKERIADDRFIRLIRKFLNAGYVENWKYNKSYSGTPQGGIVSPILANIYLDKFDKYMKEYIQNFDKGVKRHRSKEAKQFEWKKSCLTRKLRVEKEENARKELIQEVKKLQKERIKYPHGDVMDETWKRMKYMRYADDFLIGVIGSKEDCVQIKTDITQYMNDVLKLELSTEKTLITNAKKPAKFLGYDIFIRQSDDTQRDSLNNPICVFNNRTVLYLTTEVMRKKLLEYDAVRIINRNGKEVWKPKARKYLNSFELKDIVARYNAEIRGFYNYYSIANNSSVIDSFYNIMEYSMYKTFANKLQSSTRKVIHKFSQNGEFKIPYANKKK
;
A
#
# COMPACT_ATOMS: atom_id res chain seq x y z
N MET A 1 -7.48 -38.19 7.66
CA MET A 1 -7.99 -36.91 7.12
C MET A 1 -6.97 -36.34 6.15
N ARG A 2 -7.36 -35.47 5.21
CA ARG A 2 -6.41 -34.88 4.25
C ARG A 2 -5.72 -33.68 4.92
N ASN A 3 -4.40 -33.65 4.89
CA ASN A 3 -3.62 -32.53 5.42
C ASN A 3 -4.09 -31.20 4.75
N PRO A 4 -4.40 -30.15 5.54
CA PRO A 4 -4.91 -28.87 5.04
C PRO A 4 -3.98 -28.23 4.01
N GLU A 5 -2.66 -28.35 4.17
CA GLU A 5 -1.68 -27.79 3.24
C GLU A 5 -1.75 -28.47 1.86
N LYS A 6 -1.95 -29.80 1.83
CA LYS A 6 -2.08 -30.54 0.57
C LYS A 6 -3.35 -30.16 -0.17
N VAL A 7 -4.45 -29.93 0.56
CA VAL A 7 -5.71 -29.48 -0.03
C VAL A 7 -5.57 -28.07 -0.60
N LEU A 8 -4.97 -27.14 0.15
CA LEU A 8 -4.75 -25.77 -0.30
C LEU A 8 -3.77 -25.69 -1.49
N ASN A 9 -2.70 -26.51 -1.50
CA ASN A 9 -1.77 -26.57 -2.62
C ASN A 9 -2.44 -27.11 -3.90
N SER A 10 -3.26 -28.15 -3.80
CA SER A 10 -4.02 -28.67 -4.95
C SER A 10 -4.98 -27.64 -5.53
N LEU A 11 -5.66 -26.84 -4.68
CA LEU A 11 -6.47 -25.72 -5.16
C LEU A 11 -5.63 -24.64 -5.85
N THR A 12 -4.44 -24.38 -5.32
CA THR A 12 -3.52 -23.37 -5.86
C THR A 12 -2.95 -23.79 -7.21
N GLU A 13 -2.71 -25.08 -7.46
CA GLU A 13 -2.24 -25.56 -8.76
C GLU A 13 -3.23 -25.25 -9.89
N HIS A 14 -4.52 -25.49 -9.63
CA HIS A 14 -5.61 -25.20 -10.57
C HIS A 14 -6.02 -23.72 -10.62
N SER A 15 -5.44 -22.86 -9.78
CA SER A 15 -5.77 -21.42 -9.75
C SER A 15 -5.31 -20.65 -10.99
N LYS A 16 -4.33 -21.18 -11.73
CA LYS A 16 -3.75 -20.54 -12.92
C LYS A 16 -4.61 -20.71 -14.16
N ASP A 17 -5.46 -21.73 -14.17
CA ASP A 17 -6.30 -22.05 -15.31
C ASP A 17 -7.55 -21.16 -15.31
N SER A 18 -7.76 -20.43 -16.41
CA SER A 18 -8.88 -19.50 -16.53
C SER A 18 -10.23 -20.21 -16.57
N ASP A 19 -10.27 -21.42 -17.10
CA ASP A 19 -11.50 -22.10 -17.48
C ASP A 19 -11.92 -23.17 -16.45
N TYR A 20 -11.07 -23.42 -15.46
CA TYR A 20 -11.36 -24.40 -14.41
C TYR A 20 -12.39 -23.86 -13.43
N LYS A 21 -13.49 -24.62 -13.26
CA LYS A 21 -14.51 -24.35 -12.26
C LYS A 21 -14.30 -25.25 -11.05
N PHE A 22 -14.17 -24.63 -9.87
CA PHE A 22 -14.01 -25.37 -8.64
C PHE A 22 -15.35 -25.93 -8.18
N GLU A 23 -15.41 -27.26 -8.07
CA GLU A 23 -16.56 -27.99 -7.57
C GLU A 23 -16.32 -28.51 -6.14
N ARG A 24 -17.42 -28.72 -5.40
CA ARG A 24 -17.42 -29.40 -4.08
C ARG A 24 -16.52 -28.75 -3.02
N LEU A 25 -16.31 -27.43 -3.08
CA LEU A 25 -15.57 -26.66 -2.07
C LEU A 25 -16.18 -26.78 -0.68
N TYR A 26 -17.50 -26.92 -0.59
CA TYR A 26 -18.20 -27.08 0.69
C TYR A 26 -17.71 -28.30 1.48
N ARG A 27 -17.21 -29.35 0.80
CA ARG A 27 -16.65 -30.54 1.46
C ARG A 27 -15.36 -30.24 2.22
N ILE A 28 -14.62 -29.20 1.83
CA ILE A 28 -13.37 -28.79 2.50
C ILE A 28 -13.68 -28.21 3.88
N LEU A 29 -14.85 -27.58 4.04
CA LEU A 29 -15.35 -27.09 5.33
C LEU A 29 -15.71 -28.22 6.32
N PHE A 30 -15.60 -29.50 5.95
CA PHE A 30 -15.83 -30.62 6.87
C PHE A 30 -14.54 -31.13 7.53
N ASN A 31 -13.37 -30.60 7.12
CA ASN A 31 -12.10 -31.04 7.66
C ASN A 31 -11.75 -30.30 8.95
N GLU A 32 -11.67 -31.03 10.07
CA GLU A 32 -11.33 -30.48 11.39
C GLU A 32 -9.95 -29.79 11.40
N GLU A 33 -8.97 -30.35 10.69
CA GLU A 33 -7.61 -29.79 10.61
C GLU A 33 -7.59 -28.36 10.03
N MET A 34 -8.53 -28.02 9.14
CA MET A 34 -8.67 -26.66 8.60
C MET A 34 -9.15 -25.68 9.68
N PHE A 35 -10.02 -26.11 10.58
CA PHE A 35 -10.48 -25.27 11.69
C PHE A 35 -9.40 -25.09 12.75
N TYR A 36 -8.53 -26.07 12.97
CA TYR A 36 -7.38 -25.92 13.86
C TYR A 36 -6.40 -24.88 13.33
N LEU A 37 -6.10 -24.92 12.02
CA LEU A 37 -5.26 -23.90 11.38
C LEU A 37 -5.90 -22.51 11.46
N ALA A 38 -7.20 -22.42 11.21
CA ALA A 38 -7.96 -21.17 11.35
C ALA A 38 -7.92 -20.64 12.80
N TYR A 39 -8.09 -21.52 13.78
CA TYR A 39 -7.99 -21.17 15.20
C TYR A 39 -6.62 -20.63 15.56
N GLN A 40 -5.53 -21.27 15.10
CA GLN A 40 -4.16 -20.78 15.32
C GLN A 40 -3.93 -19.39 14.73
N ASN A 41 -4.37 -19.15 13.49
CA ASN A 41 -4.25 -17.85 12.82
C ASN A 41 -5.03 -16.74 13.56
N ILE A 42 -6.21 -17.06 14.06
CA ILE A 42 -7.03 -16.14 14.84
C ILE A 42 -6.36 -15.90 16.19
N TYR A 43 -5.98 -16.93 16.93
CA TYR A 43 -5.40 -16.81 18.27
C TYR A 43 -4.13 -15.93 18.30
N ALA A 44 -3.34 -15.92 17.23
CA ALA A 44 -2.14 -15.07 17.11
C ALA A 44 -2.41 -13.55 17.06
N ASN A 45 -3.65 -13.10 16.80
CA ASN A 45 -3.98 -11.68 16.66
C ASN A 45 -4.41 -11.04 17.99
N GLU A 46 -3.68 -10.00 18.44
CA GLU A 46 -3.90 -9.29 19.73
C GLU A 46 -5.31 -8.67 19.89
N GLY A 47 -6.07 -8.48 18.81
CA GLY A 47 -7.43 -7.91 18.83
C GLY A 47 -8.54 -8.88 19.25
N ASN A 48 -8.25 -10.17 19.47
CA ASN A 48 -9.26 -11.22 19.62
C ASN A 48 -9.86 -11.40 21.02
N MET A 49 -9.38 -10.65 22.01
CA MET A 49 -10.06 -10.54 23.31
C MET A 49 -11.34 -9.67 23.24
N THR A 50 -11.62 -9.03 22.10
CA THR A 50 -12.84 -8.23 21.92
C THR A 50 -14.06 -9.13 21.69
N LYS A 51 -14.93 -9.16 22.70
CA LYS A 51 -16.20 -9.93 22.71
C LYS A 51 -17.09 -9.54 21.52
N GLY A 52 -17.64 -10.54 20.83
CA GLY A 52 -18.70 -10.35 19.82
C GLY A 52 -20.05 -9.96 20.46
N VAL A 53 -21.15 -10.13 19.71
CA VAL A 53 -22.52 -9.98 20.27
C VAL A 53 -22.76 -11.01 21.38
N ASP A 54 -22.23 -12.23 21.21
CA ASP A 54 -22.47 -13.36 22.11
C ASP A 54 -21.68 -13.30 23.43
N GLY A 55 -20.78 -12.33 23.59
CA GLY A 55 -20.02 -12.16 24.85
C GLY A 55 -18.92 -13.20 25.11
N GLU A 56 -18.83 -14.24 24.28
CA GLU A 56 -17.87 -15.34 24.39
C GLU A 56 -16.46 -14.95 23.88
N THR A 57 -15.44 -15.50 24.54
CA THR A 57 -14.00 -15.28 24.27
C THR A 57 -13.35 -16.51 23.65
N ALA A 58 -12.19 -16.31 23.02
CA ALA A 58 -11.39 -17.38 22.41
C ALA A 58 -11.04 -18.53 23.39
N ASP A 59 -10.89 -18.22 24.67
CA ASP A 59 -10.48 -19.17 25.72
C ASP A 59 -11.54 -20.24 26.06
N GLN A 60 -12.79 -20.06 25.64
CA GLN A 60 -13.88 -21.01 25.89
C GLN A 60 -14.08 -22.01 24.74
N MET A 61 -13.17 -22.06 23.77
CA MET A 61 -13.29 -22.95 22.62
C MET A 61 -12.81 -24.37 22.96
N ASN A 62 -13.73 -25.33 22.85
CA ASN A 62 -13.44 -26.76 22.99
C ASN A 62 -13.54 -27.49 21.64
N LEU A 63 -12.84 -28.61 21.49
CA LEU A 63 -12.91 -29.48 20.31
C LEU A 63 -14.36 -29.87 19.97
N VAL A 64 -15.15 -30.22 20.99
CA VAL A 64 -16.59 -30.53 20.88
C VAL A 64 -17.40 -29.40 20.23
N ARG A 65 -17.01 -28.14 20.44
CA ARG A 65 -17.69 -26.99 19.84
C ARG A 65 -17.36 -26.84 18.36
N ILE A 66 -16.13 -27.18 17.96
CA ILE A 66 -15.73 -27.22 16.54
C ILE A 66 -16.48 -28.35 15.82
N GLU A 67 -16.58 -29.53 16.44
CA GLU A 67 -17.33 -30.66 15.88
C GLU A 67 -18.81 -30.32 15.66
N ARG A 68 -19.49 -29.73 16.67
CA ARG A 68 -20.88 -29.24 16.54
C ARG A 68 -21.03 -28.20 15.43
N LEU A 69 -20.04 -27.33 15.29
CA LEU A 69 -20.04 -26.34 14.21
C LEU A 69 -19.94 -27.03 12.85
N ILE A 70 -19.05 -28.01 12.70
CA ILE A 70 -18.91 -28.81 11.48
C ILE A 70 -20.20 -29.58 11.18
N GLU A 71 -20.85 -30.16 12.20
CA GLU A 71 -22.16 -30.81 12.04
C GLU A 71 -23.23 -29.83 11.55
N SER A 72 -23.29 -28.61 12.12
CA SER A 72 -24.22 -27.57 11.68
C SER A 72 -23.98 -27.09 10.24
N LEU A 73 -22.71 -27.14 9.79
CA LEU A 73 -22.36 -26.88 8.40
C LEU A 73 -22.76 -28.05 7.50
N LYS A 74 -22.57 -29.30 7.93
CA LYS A 74 -23.01 -30.50 7.20
C LYS A 74 -24.53 -30.54 7.01
N SER A 75 -25.30 -30.16 8.03
CA SER A 75 -26.76 -30.07 7.98
C SER A 75 -27.28 -28.81 7.29
N GLU A 76 -26.41 -27.88 6.87
CA GLU A 76 -26.74 -26.58 6.26
C GLU A 76 -27.62 -25.65 7.13
N THR A 77 -27.82 -26.00 8.41
CA THR A 77 -28.63 -25.25 9.37
C THR A 77 -27.92 -24.02 9.93
N TYR A 78 -26.60 -23.92 9.72
CA TYR A 78 -25.82 -22.79 10.18
C TYR A 78 -26.33 -21.44 9.62
N GLN A 79 -26.59 -20.51 10.54
CA GLN A 79 -26.88 -19.11 10.25
C GLN A 79 -25.88 -18.21 11.00
N PRO A 80 -25.25 -17.26 10.30
CA PRO A 80 -24.32 -16.33 10.92
C PRO A 80 -25.04 -15.33 11.81
N HIS A 81 -24.39 -14.92 12.90
CA HIS A 81 -24.92 -13.92 13.81
C HIS A 81 -24.67 -12.52 13.26
N PRO A 82 -25.55 -11.54 13.57
CA PRO A 82 -25.31 -10.17 13.15
C PRO A 82 -24.06 -9.60 13.81
N SER A 83 -23.29 -8.80 13.07
CA SER A 83 -22.05 -8.21 13.58
C SER A 83 -22.34 -7.05 14.53
N ARG A 84 -21.58 -6.92 15.63
CA ARG A 84 -21.69 -5.78 16.55
C ARG A 84 -21.00 -4.55 15.96
N ARG A 85 -21.71 -3.44 15.79
CA ARG A 85 -21.14 -2.21 15.25
C ARG A 85 -20.42 -1.41 16.34
N THR A 86 -19.14 -1.15 16.14
CA THR A 86 -18.31 -0.28 17.00
C THR A 86 -17.67 0.82 16.15
N TYR A 87 -17.50 2.01 16.71
CA TYR A 87 -16.95 3.14 15.96
C TYR A 87 -15.50 3.40 16.32
N ILE A 88 -14.61 3.39 15.32
CA ILE A 88 -13.22 3.79 15.46
C ILE A 88 -13.04 5.19 14.85
N PRO A 89 -12.48 6.16 15.58
CA PRO A 89 -12.23 7.49 15.02
C PRO A 89 -11.20 7.42 13.88
N LYS A 90 -11.53 7.95 12.70
CA LYS A 90 -10.54 8.19 11.65
C LYS A 90 -9.73 9.44 11.99
N LYS A 91 -8.53 9.54 11.41
CA LYS A 91 -7.65 10.72 11.51
C LYS A 91 -8.29 12.03 11.03
N ASN A 92 -9.36 11.96 10.23
CA ASN A 92 -10.09 13.12 9.71
C ASN A 92 -11.33 13.48 10.56
N GLY A 93 -11.49 12.92 11.76
CA GLY A 93 -12.64 13.17 12.66
C GLY A 93 -13.91 12.39 12.30
N LYS A 94 -14.02 11.84 11.09
CA LYS A 94 -15.11 10.92 10.71
C LYS A 94 -14.96 9.58 11.44
N MET A 95 -16.06 8.97 11.86
CA MET A 95 -16.04 7.65 12.49
C MET A 95 -16.03 6.54 11.43
N ARG A 96 -15.26 5.46 11.63
CA ARG A 96 -15.32 4.23 10.84
C ARG A 96 -16.16 3.21 11.60
N PRO A 97 -17.30 2.76 11.07
CA PRO A 97 -18.03 1.64 11.65
C PRO A 97 -17.24 0.35 11.44
N LEU A 98 -17.06 -0.43 12.49
CA LEU A 98 -16.47 -1.75 12.47
C LEU A 98 -17.52 -2.76 12.93
N GLY A 99 -17.78 -3.79 12.14
CA GLY A 99 -18.57 -4.94 12.54
C GLY A 99 -17.66 -5.98 13.19
N ILE A 100 -17.85 -6.25 14.47
CA ILE A 100 -17.18 -7.33 15.18
C ILE A 100 -18.10 -8.57 15.12
N PRO A 101 -17.77 -9.59 14.31
CA PRO A 101 -18.54 -10.83 14.25
C PRO A 101 -18.33 -11.71 15.49
N SER A 102 -19.19 -12.72 15.67
CA SER A 102 -19.01 -13.76 16.69
C SER A 102 -17.74 -14.58 16.46
N PHE A 103 -17.23 -15.25 17.50
CA PHE A 103 -16.01 -16.05 17.36
C PHE A 103 -16.20 -17.27 16.44
N ASN A 104 -17.36 -17.93 16.48
CA ASN A 104 -17.71 -19.01 15.57
C ASN A 104 -17.73 -18.51 14.12
N ASP A 105 -18.34 -17.36 13.88
CA ASP A 105 -18.38 -16.74 12.54
C ASP A 105 -16.98 -16.36 12.06
N LYS A 106 -16.09 -15.88 12.95
CA LYS A 106 -14.67 -15.62 12.63
C LYS A 106 -13.95 -16.89 12.19
N LEU A 107 -14.17 -18.01 12.87
CA LEU A 107 -13.55 -19.29 12.50
C LEU A 107 -13.99 -19.75 11.12
N VAL A 108 -15.30 -19.75 10.85
CA VAL A 108 -15.83 -20.13 9.52
C VAL A 108 -15.33 -19.18 8.44
N GLN A 109 -15.33 -17.87 8.71
CA GLN A 109 -14.78 -16.87 7.81
C GLN A 109 -13.30 -17.11 7.52
N GLU A 110 -12.48 -17.42 8.51
CA GLU A 110 -11.06 -17.67 8.29
C GLU A 110 -10.83 -18.90 7.40
N VAL A 111 -11.61 -19.98 7.55
CA VAL A 111 -11.53 -21.13 6.65
C VAL A 111 -11.97 -20.75 5.23
N ILE A 112 -13.05 -19.98 5.08
CA ILE A 112 -13.50 -19.45 3.78
C ILE A 112 -12.40 -18.58 3.14
N ARG A 113 -11.73 -17.74 3.93
CA ARG A 113 -10.62 -16.90 3.45
C ARG A 113 -9.48 -17.74 2.91
N LEU A 114 -9.05 -18.78 3.63
CA LEU A 114 -7.97 -19.67 3.18
C LEU A 114 -8.30 -20.36 1.85
N ILE A 115 -9.55 -20.82 1.70
CA ILE A 115 -10.03 -21.46 0.45
C ILE A 115 -10.05 -20.44 -0.69
N LEU A 116 -10.63 -19.26 -0.48
CA LEU A 116 -10.71 -18.21 -1.51
C LEU A 116 -9.31 -17.70 -1.90
N GLU A 117 -8.40 -17.55 -0.96
CA GLU A 117 -7.01 -17.16 -1.25
C GLU A 117 -6.31 -18.21 -2.13
N ALA A 118 -6.48 -19.51 -1.85
CA ALA A 118 -5.89 -20.56 -2.67
C ALA A 118 -6.44 -20.55 -4.12
N ILE A 119 -7.72 -20.23 -4.29
CA ILE A 119 -8.38 -20.19 -5.60
C ILE A 119 -8.00 -18.94 -6.40
N TYR A 120 -7.96 -17.77 -5.76
CA TYR A 120 -7.85 -16.49 -6.48
C TYR A 120 -6.43 -15.92 -6.54
N GLU A 121 -5.48 -16.37 -5.71
CA GLU A 121 -4.13 -15.78 -5.69
C GLU A 121 -3.38 -15.94 -7.02
N GLY A 122 -3.59 -17.05 -7.74
CA GLY A 122 -3.05 -17.27 -9.08
C GLY A 122 -3.78 -16.52 -10.20
N TYR A 123 -5.01 -16.07 -9.95
CA TYR A 123 -5.84 -15.35 -10.90
C TYR A 123 -5.65 -13.84 -10.84
N PHE A 124 -5.37 -13.30 -9.66
CA PHE A 124 -5.20 -11.86 -9.46
C PHE A 124 -4.00 -11.29 -10.22
N GLU A 125 -4.24 -10.15 -10.88
CA GLU A 125 -3.20 -9.40 -11.58
C GLU A 125 -2.08 -8.92 -10.66
N HIS A 126 -0.85 -8.83 -11.19
CA HIS A 126 0.31 -8.38 -10.42
C HIS A 126 0.29 -6.89 -10.05
N THR A 127 -0.61 -6.11 -10.66
CA THR A 127 -0.85 -4.69 -10.38
C THR A 127 -1.65 -4.47 -9.09
N SER A 128 -2.34 -5.49 -8.58
CA SER A 128 -3.12 -5.43 -7.35
C SER A 128 -2.31 -5.96 -6.16
N HIS A 129 -2.08 -5.11 -5.17
CA HIS A 129 -1.25 -5.42 -3.99
C HIS A 129 -2.02 -5.43 -2.65
N GLY A 130 -3.23 -4.86 -2.60
CA GLY A 130 -4.00 -4.73 -1.36
C GLY A 130 -4.45 -6.09 -0.80
N PHE A 131 -4.38 -6.27 0.52
CA PHE A 131 -4.89 -7.44 1.25
C PHE A 131 -4.47 -8.83 0.72
N ARG A 132 -3.32 -8.93 0.02
CA ARG A 132 -2.78 -10.19 -0.51
C ARG A 132 -1.61 -10.69 0.32
N LYS A 133 -1.47 -12.02 0.40
CA LYS A 133 -0.33 -12.66 1.08
C LYS A 133 0.98 -12.25 0.40
N LYS A 134 2.02 -11.96 1.20
CA LYS A 134 3.36 -11.53 0.73
C LYS A 134 3.37 -10.23 -0.10
N ARG A 135 2.27 -9.49 -0.17
CA ARG A 135 2.18 -8.16 -0.79
C ARG A 135 1.94 -7.12 0.30
N SER A 136 2.64 -6.00 0.22
CA SER A 136 2.55 -4.90 1.19
C SER A 136 2.60 -3.55 0.49
N CYS A 137 2.32 -2.47 1.23
CA CYS A 137 2.46 -1.09 0.72
C CYS A 137 3.83 -0.87 0.08
N HIS A 138 4.88 -1.46 0.66
CA HIS A 138 6.24 -1.42 0.16
C HIS A 138 6.40 -2.04 -1.23
N THR A 139 5.74 -3.18 -1.47
CA THR A 139 5.79 -3.83 -2.78
C THR A 139 5.10 -2.98 -3.85
N ALA A 140 3.99 -2.34 -3.52
CA ALA A 140 3.28 -1.42 -4.40
C ALA A 140 4.13 -0.19 -4.72
N SER A 141 4.66 0.48 -3.69
CA SER A 141 5.55 1.65 -3.83
C SER A 141 6.81 1.36 -4.64
N ASN A 142 7.45 0.21 -4.42
CA ASN A 142 8.62 -0.22 -5.20
C ASN A 142 8.25 -0.52 -6.68
N ASN A 143 7.06 -1.09 -6.91
CA ASN A 143 6.56 -1.31 -8.26
C ASN A 143 6.33 0.03 -8.99
N ILE A 144 5.74 1.03 -8.32
CA ILE A 144 5.61 2.39 -8.87
C ILE A 144 6.99 2.94 -9.27
N GLN A 145 7.97 2.89 -8.36
CA GLN A 145 9.31 3.43 -8.59
C GLN A 145 9.99 2.86 -9.85
N LYS A 146 9.68 1.60 -10.19
CA LYS A 146 10.27 0.91 -11.34
C LYS A 146 9.48 1.13 -12.63
N THR A 147 8.16 1.14 -12.55
CA THR A 147 7.28 1.06 -13.72
C THR A 147 6.77 2.41 -14.22
N PHE A 148 6.61 3.42 -13.35
CA PHE A 148 6.02 4.73 -13.69
C PHE A 148 7.06 5.74 -14.21
N ASN A 149 8.24 5.28 -14.63
CA ASN A 149 9.30 6.14 -15.16
C ASN A 149 8.85 6.91 -16.41
N GLY A 150 9.07 8.22 -16.42
CA GLY A 150 8.71 9.10 -17.53
C GLY A 150 7.21 9.25 -17.79
N THR A 151 6.37 8.99 -16.78
CA THR A 151 4.94 9.39 -16.74
C THR A 151 4.78 10.91 -16.88
N LYS A 152 3.61 11.41 -17.27
CA LYS A 152 3.39 12.87 -17.39
C LYS A 152 2.21 13.35 -16.57
N TRP A 153 1.21 12.51 -16.45
CA TRP A 153 0.01 12.76 -15.68
C TRP A 153 -0.21 11.58 -14.76
N PHE A 154 -0.59 11.90 -13.52
CA PHE A 154 -1.11 10.92 -12.58
C PHE A 154 -2.61 11.16 -12.45
N ILE A 155 -3.37 10.08 -12.45
CA ILE A 155 -4.79 10.08 -12.10
C ILE A 155 -4.87 9.32 -10.78
N GLU A 156 -5.18 10.06 -9.72
CA GLU A 156 -5.50 9.48 -8.42
C GLU A 156 -6.94 8.96 -8.46
N GLY A 157 -7.16 7.77 -7.94
CA GLY A 157 -8.47 7.15 -7.86
C GLY A 157 -8.76 6.67 -6.45
N ASP A 158 -9.91 7.07 -5.92
CA ASP A 158 -10.45 6.55 -4.65
C ASP A 158 -11.95 6.29 -4.80
N ILE A 159 -12.40 5.18 -4.23
CA ILE A 159 -13.79 4.73 -4.28
C ILE A 159 -14.52 5.18 -3.01
N LYS A 160 -15.66 5.83 -3.17
CA LYS A 160 -16.42 6.37 -2.05
C LYS A 160 -17.13 5.25 -1.30
N GLY A 161 -16.73 5.01 -0.05
CA GLY A 161 -17.44 4.08 0.84
C GLY A 161 -17.46 2.65 0.30
N PHE A 162 -16.37 2.19 -0.29
CA PHE A 162 -16.30 0.93 -1.03
C PHE A 162 -16.91 -0.26 -0.26
N PHE A 163 -16.50 -0.50 0.99
CA PHE A 163 -17.05 -1.61 1.77
C PHE A 163 -18.55 -1.51 2.05
N ASP A 164 -19.15 -0.32 2.07
CA ASP A 164 -20.58 -0.12 2.36
C ASP A 164 -21.46 -0.24 1.09
N ASN A 165 -20.86 -0.03 -0.10
CA ASN A 165 -21.58 0.09 -1.38
C ASN A 165 -21.45 -1.13 -2.30
N ILE A 166 -20.83 -2.23 -1.87
CA ILE A 166 -20.72 -3.45 -2.68
C ILE A 166 -22.12 -4.05 -2.94
N ASP A 167 -22.49 -4.17 -4.22
CA ASP A 167 -23.69 -4.89 -4.66
C ASP A 167 -23.48 -6.41 -4.52
N HIS A 168 -24.36 -7.06 -3.76
CA HIS A 168 -24.28 -8.49 -3.47
C HIS A 168 -24.54 -9.36 -4.70
N GLU A 169 -25.40 -8.95 -5.62
CA GLU A 169 -25.72 -9.70 -6.83
C GLU A 169 -24.54 -9.69 -7.80
N VAL A 170 -23.88 -8.54 -7.95
CA VAL A 170 -22.66 -8.44 -8.77
C VAL A 170 -21.56 -9.30 -8.17
N LEU A 171 -21.33 -9.23 -6.85
CA LEU A 171 -20.33 -10.06 -6.19
C LEU A 171 -20.61 -11.57 -6.36
N ILE A 172 -21.87 -12.00 -6.21
CA ILE A 172 -22.24 -13.41 -6.38
C ILE A 172 -22.07 -13.85 -7.83
N SER A 173 -22.38 -13.01 -8.81
CA SER A 173 -22.15 -13.34 -10.23
C SER A 173 -20.66 -13.52 -10.53
N VAL A 174 -19.78 -12.65 -9.99
CA VAL A 174 -18.32 -12.80 -10.11
C VAL A 174 -17.86 -14.14 -9.51
N LEU A 175 -18.35 -14.48 -8.31
CA LEU A 175 -17.97 -15.73 -7.65
C LEU A 175 -18.43 -16.97 -8.45
N LYS A 176 -19.62 -16.91 -9.06
CA LYS A 176 -20.20 -17.99 -9.88
C LYS A 176 -19.43 -18.27 -11.17
N GLU A 177 -18.65 -17.31 -11.69
CA GLU A 177 -17.83 -17.53 -12.88
C GLU A 177 -16.78 -18.64 -12.64
N ARG A 178 -16.25 -18.73 -11.42
CA ARG A 178 -15.20 -19.70 -11.05
C ARG A 178 -15.64 -20.80 -10.09
N ILE A 179 -16.65 -20.56 -9.26
CA ILE A 179 -17.12 -21.50 -8.26
C ILE A 179 -18.46 -22.06 -8.72
N ALA A 180 -18.50 -23.37 -9.01
CA ALA A 180 -19.74 -24.07 -9.38
C ALA A 180 -20.50 -24.62 -8.15
N ASP A 181 -19.95 -24.47 -6.95
CA ASP A 181 -20.57 -24.97 -5.71
C ASP A 181 -21.59 -23.97 -5.12
N ASP A 182 -22.87 -24.22 -5.41
CA ASP A 182 -23.99 -23.42 -4.91
C ASP A 182 -24.09 -23.40 -3.38
N ARG A 183 -23.68 -24.46 -2.67
CA ARG A 183 -23.78 -24.51 -1.19
C ARG A 183 -22.81 -23.51 -0.58
N PHE A 184 -21.59 -23.45 -1.13
CA PHE A 184 -20.57 -22.50 -0.72
C PHE A 184 -21.00 -21.06 -1.01
N ILE A 185 -21.56 -20.79 -2.19
CA ILE A 185 -22.08 -19.46 -2.54
C ILE A 185 -23.23 -19.05 -1.63
N ARG A 186 -24.15 -19.98 -1.31
CA ARG A 186 -25.24 -19.73 -0.35
C ARG A 186 -24.70 -19.37 1.03
N LEU A 187 -23.65 -20.04 1.50
CA LEU A 187 -23.01 -19.70 2.78
C LEU A 187 -22.43 -18.28 2.77
N ILE A 188 -21.73 -17.89 1.71
CA ILE A 188 -21.23 -16.51 1.55
C ILE A 188 -22.40 -15.51 1.54
N ARG A 189 -23.49 -15.82 0.82
CA ARG A 189 -24.68 -14.98 0.80
C ARG A 189 -25.33 -14.84 2.18
N LYS A 190 -25.37 -15.92 2.98
CA LYS A 190 -25.81 -15.86 4.38
C LYS A 190 -24.96 -14.88 5.19
N PHE A 191 -23.63 -14.90 5.03
CA PHE A 191 -22.72 -13.96 5.71
C PHE A 191 -22.93 -12.50 5.30
N LEU A 192 -23.19 -12.24 4.02
CA LEU A 192 -23.49 -10.89 3.52
C LEU A 192 -24.83 -10.37 4.07
N ASN A 193 -25.82 -11.26 4.20
CA ASN A 193 -27.16 -10.93 4.70
C ASN A 193 -27.28 -10.91 6.23
N ALA A 194 -26.24 -11.30 6.97
CA ALA A 194 -26.27 -11.44 8.43
C ALA A 194 -26.64 -10.12 9.16
N GLY A 195 -26.48 -8.97 8.50
CA GLY A 195 -26.83 -7.66 9.06
C GLY A 195 -25.87 -7.22 10.17
N TYR A 196 -26.25 -6.16 10.89
CA TYR A 196 -25.50 -5.65 12.03
C TYR A 196 -26.42 -5.19 13.16
N VAL A 197 -25.91 -5.24 14.38
CA VAL A 197 -26.56 -4.67 15.57
C VAL A 197 -25.86 -3.39 15.96
N GLU A 198 -26.65 -2.32 16.09
CA GLU A 198 -26.21 -1.01 16.56
C GLU A 198 -27.16 -0.52 17.66
N ASN A 199 -26.63 -0.15 18.84
CA ASN A 199 -27.42 0.32 19.98
C ASN A 199 -28.65 -0.57 20.30
N TRP A 200 -28.45 -1.89 20.31
CA TRP A 200 -29.50 -2.90 20.54
C TRP A 200 -30.62 -2.95 19.49
N LYS A 201 -30.44 -2.32 18.32
CA LYS A 201 -31.33 -2.43 17.17
C LYS A 201 -30.67 -3.24 16.06
N TYR A 202 -31.40 -4.21 15.52
CA TYR A 202 -30.98 -5.00 14.37
C TYR A 202 -31.27 -4.25 13.07
N ASN A 203 -30.24 -4.06 12.24
CA ASN A 203 -30.34 -3.48 10.92
C ASN A 203 -29.93 -4.50 9.86
N LYS A 204 -30.74 -4.64 8.81
CA LYS A 204 -30.39 -5.45 7.64
C LYS A 204 -29.35 -4.73 6.79
N SER A 205 -28.34 -5.46 6.31
CA SER A 205 -27.39 -4.97 5.32
C SER A 205 -27.95 -5.22 3.93
N TYR A 206 -28.48 -4.19 3.27
CA TYR A 206 -28.96 -4.28 1.89
C TYR A 206 -27.84 -4.12 0.85
N SER A 207 -26.71 -3.52 1.27
CA SER A 207 -25.50 -3.36 0.47
C SER A 207 -24.28 -3.40 1.39
N GLY A 208 -23.13 -3.71 0.80
CA GLY A 208 -21.85 -3.69 1.49
C GLY A 208 -21.49 -4.99 2.22
N THR A 209 -20.25 -5.05 2.66
CA THR A 209 -19.69 -6.15 3.45
C THR A 209 -19.40 -5.65 4.87
N PRO A 210 -19.67 -6.43 5.92
CA PRO A 210 -19.38 -6.02 7.28
C PRO A 210 -17.88 -5.69 7.42
N GLN A 211 -17.58 -4.42 7.70
CA GLN A 211 -16.22 -3.91 7.83
C GLN A 211 -15.60 -4.45 9.11
N GLY A 212 -14.78 -5.51 9.03
CA GLY A 212 -14.25 -6.23 10.19
C GLY A 212 -14.42 -7.75 10.10
N GLY A 213 -15.18 -8.24 9.11
CA GLY A 213 -15.14 -9.65 8.71
C GLY A 213 -13.78 -10.02 8.12
N ILE A 214 -13.29 -11.22 8.46
CA ILE A 214 -11.98 -11.71 8.01
C ILE A 214 -11.98 -11.97 6.49
N VAL A 215 -13.16 -12.29 5.93
CA VAL A 215 -13.37 -12.58 4.50
C VAL A 215 -13.64 -11.32 3.67
N SER A 216 -14.06 -10.22 4.29
CA SER A 216 -14.42 -8.98 3.56
C SER A 216 -13.28 -8.47 2.66
N PRO A 217 -11.99 -8.47 3.07
CA PRO A 217 -10.89 -8.00 2.22
C PRO A 217 -10.64 -8.87 0.98
N ILE A 218 -10.83 -10.19 1.05
CA ILE A 218 -10.64 -11.07 -0.12
C ILE A 218 -11.82 -10.91 -1.09
N LEU A 219 -13.06 -10.79 -0.59
CA LEU A 219 -14.24 -10.53 -1.43
C LEU A 219 -14.13 -9.18 -2.15
N ALA A 220 -13.67 -8.16 -1.44
CA ALA A 220 -13.33 -6.86 -2.00
C ALA A 220 -12.35 -6.96 -3.18
N ASN A 221 -11.29 -7.75 -3.03
CA ASN A 221 -10.30 -7.94 -4.08
C ASN A 221 -10.87 -8.69 -5.28
N ILE A 222 -11.66 -9.76 -5.05
CA ILE A 222 -12.34 -10.53 -6.11
C ILE A 222 -13.28 -9.61 -6.90
N TYR A 223 -14.00 -8.75 -6.21
CA TYR A 223 -14.90 -7.79 -6.83
C TYR A 223 -14.16 -6.81 -7.74
N LEU A 224 -13.07 -6.23 -7.24
CA LEU A 224 -12.25 -5.26 -7.99
C LEU A 224 -11.32 -5.90 -9.03
N ASP A 225 -11.18 -7.22 -9.05
CA ASP A 225 -10.41 -7.91 -10.10
C ASP A 225 -11.09 -7.75 -11.49
N LYS A 226 -12.42 -7.65 -11.54
CA LYS A 226 -13.13 -7.26 -12.78
C LYS A 226 -12.71 -5.88 -13.28
N PHE A 227 -12.37 -4.96 -12.38
CA PHE A 227 -11.83 -3.66 -12.75
C PHE A 227 -10.37 -3.76 -13.21
N ASP A 228 -9.54 -4.56 -12.54
CA ASP A 228 -8.14 -4.77 -12.93
C ASP A 228 -8.02 -5.34 -14.35
N LYS A 229 -8.90 -6.29 -14.71
CA LYS A 229 -8.97 -6.90 -16.05
C LYS A 229 -9.38 -5.90 -17.12
N TYR A 230 -10.43 -5.13 -16.86
CA TYR A 230 -10.84 -4.04 -17.74
C TYR A 230 -9.69 -3.04 -17.95
N MET A 231 -8.99 -2.67 -16.88
CA MET A 231 -7.83 -1.78 -16.99
C MET A 231 -6.70 -2.40 -17.82
N LYS A 232 -6.47 -3.71 -17.71
CA LYS A 232 -5.45 -4.41 -18.53
C LYS A 232 -5.79 -4.37 -20.02
N GLU A 233 -7.04 -4.66 -20.38
CA GLU A 233 -7.52 -4.56 -21.76
C GLU A 233 -7.44 -3.12 -22.28
N TYR A 234 -7.83 -2.16 -21.43
CA TYR A 234 -7.72 -0.73 -21.75
C TYR A 234 -6.27 -0.30 -21.98
N ILE A 235 -5.32 -0.78 -21.16
CA ILE A 235 -3.87 -0.51 -21.35
C ILE A 235 -3.40 -1.06 -22.70
N GLN A 236 -3.81 -2.26 -23.08
CA GLN A 236 -3.42 -2.85 -24.36
C GLN A 236 -3.94 -2.03 -25.56
N ASN A 237 -5.17 -1.53 -25.46
CA ASN A 237 -5.77 -0.69 -26.50
C ASN A 237 -5.17 0.73 -26.55
N PHE A 238 -4.78 1.26 -25.39
CA PHE A 238 -4.22 2.61 -25.26
C PHE A 238 -2.73 2.67 -25.63
N ASP A 239 -2.00 1.59 -25.42
CA ASP A 239 -0.55 1.53 -25.67
C ASP A 239 -0.25 1.62 -27.18
N LYS A 240 0.20 2.79 -27.63
CA LYS A 240 0.57 3.07 -29.03
C LYS A 240 2.07 3.34 -29.16
N GLY A 241 2.66 2.87 -30.27
CA GLY A 241 4.04 3.16 -30.66
C GLY A 241 5.09 2.19 -30.09
N VAL A 242 6.04 1.78 -30.94
CA VAL A 242 7.13 0.84 -30.60
C VAL A 242 8.29 1.56 -29.90
N LYS A 243 8.63 2.79 -30.34
CA LYS A 243 9.69 3.63 -29.76
C LYS A 243 9.27 5.09 -29.84
N ARG A 244 9.66 5.89 -28.83
CA ARG A 244 9.53 7.36 -28.89
C ARG A 244 10.37 7.92 -30.03
N HIS A 245 9.85 8.90 -30.75
CA HIS A 245 10.68 9.68 -31.67
C HIS A 245 11.78 10.41 -30.90
N ARG A 246 12.97 10.47 -31.50
CA ARG A 246 14.09 11.25 -30.96
C ARG A 246 13.83 12.72 -31.25
N SER A 247 14.10 13.58 -30.27
CA SER A 247 13.93 15.01 -30.47
C SER A 247 14.85 15.52 -31.59
N LYS A 248 14.38 16.52 -32.35
CA LYS A 248 15.15 17.07 -33.47
C LYS A 248 16.49 17.63 -33.00
N GLU A 249 16.48 18.33 -31.87
CA GLU A 249 17.66 18.90 -31.21
C GLU A 249 18.64 17.81 -30.78
N ALA A 250 18.14 16.73 -30.17
CA ALA A 250 18.94 15.56 -29.79
C ALA A 250 19.73 14.99 -30.97
N LYS A 251 19.04 14.83 -32.10
CA LYS A 251 19.62 14.28 -33.32
C LYS A 251 20.69 15.20 -33.90
N GLN A 252 20.48 16.52 -33.85
CA GLN A 252 21.46 17.50 -34.30
C GLN A 252 22.74 17.47 -33.47
N PHE A 253 22.63 17.44 -32.13
CA PHE A 253 23.80 17.36 -31.25
C PHE A 253 24.56 16.03 -31.39
N GLU A 254 23.85 14.91 -31.55
CA GLU A 254 24.46 13.59 -31.84
C GLU A 254 25.20 13.59 -33.18
N TRP A 255 24.61 14.18 -34.21
CA TRP A 255 25.23 14.32 -35.52
C TRP A 255 26.49 15.20 -35.45
N LYS A 256 26.41 16.39 -34.83
CA LYS A 256 27.57 17.29 -34.62
C LYS A 256 28.71 16.58 -33.88
N LYS A 257 28.38 15.83 -32.83
CA LYS A 257 29.36 14.99 -32.11
C LYS A 257 29.99 13.95 -33.04
N SER A 258 29.18 13.24 -33.83
CA SER A 258 29.67 12.21 -34.76
C SER A 258 30.65 12.80 -35.78
N CYS A 259 30.32 13.95 -36.37
CA CYS A 259 31.21 14.68 -37.28
C CYS A 259 32.54 15.05 -36.62
N LEU A 260 32.51 15.61 -35.41
CA LEU A 260 33.74 15.97 -34.67
C LEU A 260 34.57 14.74 -34.28
N THR A 261 33.93 13.64 -33.86
CA THR A 261 34.65 12.39 -33.57
C THR A 261 35.26 11.77 -34.83
N ARG A 262 34.68 11.99 -36.01
CA ARG A 262 35.25 11.56 -37.29
C ARG A 262 36.47 12.40 -37.66
N LYS A 263 36.44 13.72 -37.46
CA LYS A 263 37.59 14.62 -37.62
C LYS A 263 38.75 14.25 -36.67
N LEU A 264 38.43 13.99 -35.41
CA LEU A 264 39.38 13.51 -34.37
C LEU A 264 40.12 12.21 -34.72
N ARG A 265 39.60 11.38 -35.63
CA ARG A 265 40.27 10.15 -36.08
C ARG A 265 41.26 10.39 -37.22
N VAL A 266 41.13 11.51 -37.94
CA VAL A 266 41.94 11.84 -39.12
C VAL A 266 43.05 12.84 -38.77
N GLU A 267 42.79 13.77 -37.84
CA GLU A 267 43.78 14.74 -37.37
C GLU A 267 44.96 14.07 -36.62
N LYS A 268 46.20 14.39 -37.01
CA LYS A 268 47.44 13.93 -36.35
C LYS A 268 48.07 14.98 -35.40
N GLU A 269 47.67 16.24 -35.52
CA GLU A 269 48.16 17.39 -34.75
C GLU A 269 47.67 17.38 -33.28
N GLU A 270 48.59 17.49 -32.29
CA GLU A 270 48.25 17.40 -30.86
C GLU A 270 47.40 18.57 -30.33
N ASN A 271 47.62 19.78 -30.83
CA ASN A 271 46.90 20.98 -30.37
C ASN A 271 45.47 21.01 -30.91
N ALA A 272 45.29 20.73 -32.22
CA ALA A 272 43.98 20.60 -32.83
C ALA A 272 43.15 19.47 -32.17
N ARG A 273 43.82 18.38 -31.75
CA ARG A 273 43.16 17.29 -31.03
C ARG A 273 42.62 17.72 -29.67
N LYS A 274 43.36 18.55 -28.91
CA LYS A 274 42.91 19.08 -27.61
C LYS A 274 41.71 20.01 -27.76
N GLU A 275 41.69 20.87 -28.77
CA GLU A 275 40.57 21.77 -29.06
C GLU A 275 39.31 21.00 -29.46
N LEU A 276 39.42 20.03 -30.36
CA LEU A 276 38.31 19.15 -30.76
C LEU A 276 37.75 18.36 -29.57
N ILE A 277 38.61 17.90 -28.65
CA ILE A 277 38.16 17.22 -27.42
C ILE A 277 37.39 18.19 -26.51
N GLN A 278 37.80 19.45 -26.40
CA GLN A 278 37.08 20.46 -25.63
C GLN A 278 35.72 20.80 -26.25
N GLU A 279 35.63 20.91 -27.58
CA GLU A 279 34.36 21.10 -28.30
C GLU A 279 33.41 19.93 -28.10
N VAL A 280 33.91 18.69 -28.20
CA VAL A 280 33.11 17.49 -27.92
C VAL A 280 32.60 17.51 -26.47
N LYS A 281 33.41 17.91 -25.50
CA LYS A 281 32.99 18.03 -24.09
C LYS A 281 31.95 19.14 -23.89
N LYS A 282 32.06 20.27 -24.60
CA LYS A 282 31.07 21.36 -24.56
C LYS A 282 29.73 20.89 -25.14
N LEU A 283 29.74 20.26 -26.32
CA LEU A 283 28.54 19.69 -26.94
C LEU A 283 27.91 18.59 -26.07
N GLN A 284 28.71 17.80 -25.36
CA GLN A 284 28.18 16.82 -24.39
C GLN A 284 27.46 17.50 -23.22
N LYS A 285 28.00 18.60 -22.68
CA LYS A 285 27.34 19.38 -21.62
C LYS A 285 26.05 20.05 -22.12
N GLU A 286 26.05 20.56 -23.35
CA GLU A 286 24.86 21.17 -23.95
C GLU A 286 23.78 20.12 -24.27
N ARG A 287 24.20 18.93 -24.73
CA ARG A 287 23.31 17.80 -25.04
C ARG A 287 22.44 17.39 -23.84
N ILE A 288 23.01 17.44 -22.64
CA ILE A 288 22.35 17.05 -21.38
C ILE A 288 21.11 17.91 -21.09
N LYS A 289 21.13 19.19 -21.49
CA LYS A 289 20.00 20.12 -21.28
C LYS A 289 18.76 19.76 -22.08
N TYR A 290 18.92 18.99 -23.16
CA TYR A 290 17.83 18.64 -24.07
C TYR A 290 17.44 17.16 -23.92
N PRO A 291 16.14 16.85 -23.76
CA PRO A 291 15.68 15.47 -23.63
C PRO A 291 16.00 14.66 -24.89
N HIS A 292 16.35 13.37 -24.71
CA HIS A 292 16.71 12.49 -25.83
C HIS A 292 15.52 12.13 -26.74
N GLY A 293 14.32 12.01 -26.16
CA GLY A 293 13.08 11.77 -26.90
C GLY A 293 12.21 13.01 -26.95
N ASP A 294 11.37 13.12 -27.97
CA ASP A 294 10.34 14.15 -28.01
C ASP A 294 9.40 13.97 -26.83
N VAL A 295 9.26 15.05 -26.05
CA VAL A 295 8.45 15.01 -24.83
C VAL A 295 6.99 14.90 -25.24
N MET A 296 6.53 15.58 -26.29
CA MET A 296 5.14 15.61 -26.76
C MET A 296 4.94 14.78 -28.04
N ASP A 297 5.37 13.53 -28.02
CA ASP A 297 5.10 12.60 -29.12
C ASP A 297 3.68 12.04 -29.00
N GLU A 298 2.78 12.39 -29.92
CA GLU A 298 1.40 11.87 -29.97
C GLU A 298 1.38 10.39 -30.40
N THR A 299 2.45 9.92 -31.04
CA THR A 299 2.55 8.56 -31.60
C THR A 299 2.96 7.51 -30.56
N TRP A 300 3.48 7.96 -29.40
CA TRP A 300 3.89 7.08 -28.31
C TRP A 300 3.07 7.37 -27.05
N LYS A 301 2.09 6.49 -26.80
CA LYS A 301 1.23 6.55 -25.61
C LYS A 301 1.43 5.30 -24.79
N ARG A 302 1.59 5.46 -23.48
CA ARG A 302 1.67 4.33 -22.54
C ARG A 302 0.86 4.64 -21.30
N MET A 303 0.15 3.63 -20.82
CA MET A 303 -0.53 3.70 -19.53
C MET A 303 0.07 2.68 -18.57
N LYS A 304 0.20 3.08 -17.31
CA LYS A 304 0.58 2.22 -16.19
C LYS A 304 -0.47 2.33 -15.11
N TYR A 305 -0.80 1.20 -14.51
CA TYR A 305 -1.86 1.07 -13.53
C TYR A 305 -1.35 0.30 -12.32
N MET A 306 -1.72 0.76 -11.13
CA MET A 306 -1.46 0.04 -9.90
C MET A 306 -2.55 0.32 -8.88
N ARG A 307 -2.95 -0.73 -8.14
CA ARG A 307 -4.03 -0.69 -7.15
C ARG A 307 -3.57 -1.22 -5.81
N TYR A 308 -3.99 -0.53 -4.76
CA TYR A 308 -3.87 -0.94 -3.37
C TYR A 308 -5.23 -0.85 -2.68
N ALA A 309 -5.94 -1.99 -2.61
CA ALA A 309 -7.32 -2.06 -2.13
C ALA A 309 -8.22 -1.13 -2.96
N ASP A 310 -8.72 -0.06 -2.34
CA ASP A 310 -9.65 0.91 -2.93
C ASP A 310 -8.91 2.09 -3.59
N ASP A 311 -7.66 2.34 -3.16
CA ASP A 311 -6.80 3.38 -3.71
C ASP A 311 -6.10 2.86 -4.97
N PHE A 312 -6.22 3.57 -6.09
CA PHE A 312 -5.48 3.24 -7.30
C PHE A 312 -4.81 4.46 -7.92
N LEU A 313 -3.71 4.22 -8.63
CA LEU A 313 -2.92 5.23 -9.30
C LEU A 313 -2.71 4.83 -10.75
N ILE A 314 -3.06 5.73 -11.67
CA ILE A 314 -2.81 5.58 -13.10
C ILE A 314 -1.77 6.60 -13.54
N GLY A 315 -0.71 6.12 -14.17
CA GLY A 315 0.33 6.93 -14.78
C GLY A 315 0.15 6.94 -16.29
N VAL A 316 -0.13 8.12 -16.85
CA VAL A 316 -0.36 8.29 -18.29
C VAL A 316 0.81 9.03 -18.91
N ILE A 317 1.31 8.49 -20.02
CA ILE A 317 2.22 9.19 -20.92
C ILE A 317 1.42 9.57 -22.16
N GLY A 318 0.81 10.75 -22.12
CA GLY A 318 -0.12 11.23 -23.14
C GLY A 318 -0.49 12.70 -22.95
N SER A 319 -1.56 13.13 -23.63
CA SER A 319 -2.12 14.48 -23.52
C SER A 319 -3.00 14.60 -22.27
N LYS A 320 -3.39 15.84 -21.92
CA LYS A 320 -4.36 16.07 -20.84
C LYS A 320 -5.77 15.60 -21.24
N GLU A 321 -6.11 15.70 -22.52
CA GLU A 321 -7.40 15.27 -23.07
C GLU A 321 -7.58 13.77 -22.93
N ASP A 322 -6.53 12.99 -23.23
CA ASP A 322 -6.52 11.54 -22.99
C ASP A 322 -6.85 11.21 -21.53
N CYS A 323 -6.30 11.97 -20.57
CA CYS A 323 -6.55 11.73 -19.15
C CYS A 323 -8.00 12.03 -18.73
N VAL A 324 -8.65 12.99 -19.38
CA VAL A 324 -10.06 13.31 -19.13
C VAL A 324 -10.95 12.21 -19.70
N GLN A 325 -10.66 11.71 -20.91
CA GLN A 325 -11.36 10.56 -21.51
C GLN A 325 -11.22 9.29 -20.66
N ILE A 326 -10.01 8.97 -20.23
CA ILE A 326 -9.77 7.83 -19.32
C ILE A 326 -10.62 7.95 -18.05
N LYS A 327 -10.72 9.16 -17.49
CA LYS A 327 -11.54 9.41 -16.31
C LYS A 327 -13.03 9.17 -16.58
N THR A 328 -13.55 9.63 -17.72
CA THR A 328 -14.96 9.42 -18.08
C THR A 328 -15.26 7.94 -18.31
N ASP A 329 -14.39 7.23 -19.03
CA ASP A 329 -14.57 5.81 -19.35
C ASP A 329 -14.55 4.95 -18.08
N ILE A 330 -13.61 5.23 -17.16
CA ILE A 330 -13.54 4.53 -15.86
C ILE A 330 -14.78 4.83 -15.02
N THR A 331 -15.27 6.08 -15.02
CA THR A 331 -16.47 6.46 -14.26
C THR A 331 -17.70 5.75 -14.79
N GLN A 332 -17.84 5.67 -16.11
CA GLN A 332 -18.93 4.95 -16.75
C GLN A 332 -18.87 3.44 -16.44
N TYR A 333 -17.70 2.81 -16.60
CA TYR A 333 -17.52 1.40 -16.26
C TYR A 333 -17.84 1.08 -14.79
N MET A 334 -17.40 1.93 -13.86
CA MET A 334 -17.67 1.73 -12.43
C MET A 334 -19.16 1.84 -12.10
N ASN A 335 -19.90 2.75 -12.75
CA ASN A 335 -21.34 2.87 -12.55
C ASN A 335 -22.12 1.73 -13.22
N ASP A 336 -21.77 1.38 -14.46
CA ASP A 336 -22.57 0.44 -15.26
C ASP A 336 -22.34 -1.01 -14.85
N VAL A 337 -21.08 -1.41 -14.62
CA VAL A 337 -20.69 -2.81 -14.35
C VAL A 337 -20.62 -3.09 -12.85
N LEU A 338 -20.06 -2.16 -12.08
CA LEU A 338 -19.85 -2.33 -10.64
C LEU A 338 -20.89 -1.59 -9.80
N LYS A 339 -21.70 -0.69 -10.36
CA LYS A 339 -22.63 0.15 -9.59
C LYS A 339 -21.96 0.85 -8.40
N LEU A 340 -20.71 1.26 -8.56
CA LEU A 340 -19.91 1.93 -7.54
C LEU A 340 -19.68 3.40 -7.90
N GLU A 341 -19.83 4.29 -6.90
CA GLU A 341 -19.54 5.71 -7.05
C GLU A 341 -18.06 6.04 -6.82
N LEU A 342 -17.43 6.70 -7.80
CA LEU A 342 -16.11 7.31 -7.64
C LEU A 342 -16.17 8.60 -6.82
N SER A 343 -15.16 8.81 -5.98
CA SER A 343 -15.02 10.06 -5.25
C SER A 343 -14.49 11.16 -6.17
N THR A 344 -15.37 12.03 -6.65
CA THR A 344 -15.01 13.18 -7.53
C THR A 344 -14.00 14.13 -6.88
N GLU A 345 -14.10 14.34 -5.56
CA GLU A 345 -13.20 15.21 -4.78
C GLU A 345 -11.76 14.69 -4.68
N LYS A 346 -11.59 13.36 -4.79
CA LYS A 346 -10.30 12.69 -4.61
C LYS A 346 -9.70 12.22 -5.92
N THR A 347 -10.52 12.15 -6.98
CA THR A 347 -10.07 11.78 -8.31
C THR A 347 -9.44 12.96 -9.04
N LEU A 348 -8.21 13.29 -8.65
CA LEU A 348 -7.47 14.43 -9.18
C LEU A 348 -6.56 14.00 -10.32
N ILE A 349 -6.59 14.77 -11.41
CA ILE A 349 -5.61 14.67 -12.49
C ILE A 349 -4.48 15.63 -12.16
N THR A 350 -3.32 15.10 -11.77
CA THR A 350 -2.14 15.87 -11.41
C THR A 350 -1.08 15.75 -12.50
N ASN A 351 -0.44 16.87 -12.82
CA ASN A 351 0.73 16.83 -13.68
C ASN A 351 1.89 16.22 -12.87
N ALA A 352 2.68 15.33 -13.47
CA ALA A 352 3.73 14.58 -12.80
C ALA A 352 4.89 15.42 -12.24
N LYS A 353 4.96 16.71 -12.58
CA LYS A 353 5.85 17.67 -11.90
C LYS A 353 5.36 18.04 -10.50
N LYS A 354 4.06 17.99 -10.26
CA LYS A 354 3.45 18.21 -8.95
C LYS A 354 3.35 16.87 -8.21
N PRO A 355 3.50 16.87 -6.87
CA PRO A 355 3.35 15.64 -6.09
C PRO A 355 1.91 15.15 -6.11
N ALA A 356 1.75 13.86 -6.42
CA ALA A 356 0.54 13.09 -6.28
C ALA A 356 0.58 12.31 -4.95
N LYS A 357 -0.51 12.23 -4.20
CA LYS A 357 -0.53 11.56 -2.88
C LYS A 357 -0.97 10.11 -3.04
N PHE A 358 -0.13 9.16 -2.63
CA PHE A 358 -0.45 7.73 -2.70
C PHE A 358 0.19 6.95 -1.55
N LEU A 359 -0.61 6.18 -0.80
CA LEU A 359 -0.17 5.39 0.37
C LEU A 359 0.69 6.16 1.39
N GLY A 360 0.41 7.46 1.57
CA GLY A 360 1.16 8.31 2.49
C GLY A 360 2.53 8.78 1.97
N TYR A 361 2.82 8.55 0.69
CA TYR A 361 3.95 9.12 -0.04
C TYR A 361 3.48 10.18 -1.03
N ASP A 362 4.32 11.17 -1.26
CA ASP A 362 4.17 12.11 -2.36
C ASP A 362 5.00 11.58 -3.54
N ILE A 363 4.34 11.30 -4.65
CA ILE A 363 4.92 10.73 -5.86
C ILE A 363 5.02 11.82 -6.91
N PHE A 364 6.22 12.06 -7.39
CA PHE A 364 6.45 12.97 -8.51
C PHE A 364 7.61 12.46 -9.35
N ILE A 365 7.77 13.05 -10.54
CA ILE A 365 8.89 12.74 -11.42
C ILE A 365 9.94 13.81 -11.28
N ARG A 366 11.16 13.37 -10.94
CA ARG A 366 12.29 14.28 -10.81
C ARG A 366 12.75 14.73 -12.20
N GLN A 367 12.77 16.04 -12.39
CA GLN A 367 13.52 16.69 -13.45
C GLN A 367 14.80 17.23 -12.80
N SER A 368 15.91 16.58 -13.10
CA SER A 368 17.22 17.01 -12.61
C SER A 368 18.25 16.89 -13.71
N ASP A 369 19.04 17.94 -13.86
CA ASP A 369 20.18 17.99 -14.76
C ASP A 369 21.45 17.42 -14.10
N ASP A 370 21.33 16.86 -12.90
CA ASP A 370 22.43 16.24 -12.15
C ASP A 370 23.05 15.10 -12.97
N THR A 371 24.34 15.24 -13.25
CA THR A 371 25.11 14.26 -14.02
C THR A 371 25.95 13.39 -13.09
N GLN A 372 25.90 12.08 -13.28
CA GLN A 372 26.94 11.17 -12.80
C GLN A 372 27.80 10.70 -13.97
N ARG A 373 29.01 10.21 -13.69
CA ARG A 373 29.87 9.64 -14.73
C ARG A 373 29.69 8.13 -14.78
N ASP A 374 29.54 7.59 -15.98
CA ASP A 374 29.55 6.14 -16.23
C ASP A 374 30.95 5.54 -16.01
N SER A 375 31.02 4.22 -15.98
CA SER A 375 32.24 3.40 -16.11
C SER A 375 33.17 3.85 -17.26
N LEU A 376 32.60 4.35 -18.37
CA LEU A 376 33.30 4.92 -19.52
C LEU A 376 33.59 6.43 -19.40
N ASN A 377 33.47 7.00 -18.18
CA ASN A 377 33.71 8.40 -17.83
C ASN A 377 32.83 9.43 -18.59
N ASN A 378 31.74 8.97 -19.19
CA ASN A 378 30.76 9.82 -19.87
C ASN A 378 29.75 10.39 -18.87
N PRO A 379 29.40 11.69 -18.94
CA PRO A 379 28.37 12.26 -18.07
C PRO A 379 26.98 11.79 -18.52
N ILE A 380 26.22 11.20 -17.60
CA ILE A 380 24.85 10.70 -17.77
C ILE A 380 23.95 11.35 -16.72
N CYS A 381 22.78 11.82 -17.13
CA CYS A 381 21.72 12.23 -16.21
C CYS A 381 20.95 11.02 -15.70
N VAL A 382 21.42 10.44 -14.60
CA VAL A 382 20.86 9.18 -14.05
C VAL A 382 19.49 9.39 -13.42
N PHE A 383 19.24 10.57 -12.84
CA PHE A 383 18.05 10.85 -12.03
C PHE A 383 16.88 11.47 -12.81
N ASN A 384 17.10 11.85 -14.07
CA ASN A 384 16.07 12.50 -14.88
C ASN A 384 14.94 11.52 -15.27
N ASN A 385 13.70 12.00 -15.23
CA ASN A 385 12.47 11.24 -15.52
C ASN A 385 12.24 9.99 -14.62
N ARG A 386 12.95 9.89 -13.50
CA ARG A 386 12.68 8.85 -12.50
C ARG A 386 11.60 9.28 -11.55
N THR A 387 10.75 8.33 -11.18
CA THR A 387 9.76 8.51 -10.12
C THR A 387 10.45 8.55 -8.76
N VAL A 388 10.09 9.55 -7.97
CA VAL A 388 10.60 9.76 -6.61
C VAL A 388 9.44 9.58 -5.65
N LEU A 389 9.68 8.80 -4.59
CA LEU A 389 8.79 8.73 -3.43
C LEU A 389 9.31 9.65 -2.36
N TYR A 390 8.50 10.63 -2.00
CA TYR A 390 8.86 11.68 -1.06
C TYR A 390 8.02 11.58 0.20
N LEU A 391 8.69 11.69 1.35
CA LEU A 391 8.04 11.82 2.64
C LEU A 391 7.86 13.32 2.95
N THR A 392 6.62 13.77 3.04
CA THR A 392 6.34 15.17 3.37
C THR A 392 6.58 15.46 4.84
N THR A 393 7.02 16.69 5.10
CA THR A 393 7.09 17.24 6.44
C THR A 393 5.71 17.31 7.10
N GLU A 394 4.62 17.40 6.33
CA GLU A 394 3.26 17.35 6.86
C GLU A 394 2.92 16.02 7.54
N VAL A 395 3.30 14.89 6.93
CA VAL A 395 3.07 13.56 7.50
C VAL A 395 3.86 13.39 8.80
N MET A 396 5.11 13.85 8.78
CA MET A 396 5.97 13.89 9.96
C MET A 396 5.37 14.75 11.08
N ARG A 397 4.88 15.95 10.74
CA ARG A 397 4.19 16.87 11.67
C ARG A 397 2.98 16.22 12.31
N LYS A 398 2.11 15.59 11.51
CA LYS A 398 0.90 14.92 12.01
C LYS A 398 1.26 13.79 12.98
N LYS A 399 2.25 12.96 12.65
CA LYS A 399 2.71 11.88 13.55
C LYS A 399 3.34 12.40 14.84
N LEU A 400 4.17 13.45 14.76
CA LEU A 400 4.82 14.03 15.93
C LEU A 400 3.81 14.70 16.89
N LEU A 401 2.72 15.26 16.36
CA LEU A 401 1.60 15.78 17.15
C LEU A 401 0.77 14.64 17.76
N GLU A 402 0.51 13.58 17.01
CA GLU A 402 -0.18 12.36 17.49
C GLU A 402 0.55 11.76 18.71
N TYR A 403 1.88 11.82 18.70
CA TYR A 403 2.71 11.34 19.80
C TYR A 403 2.96 12.38 20.92
N ASP A 404 2.41 13.60 20.83
CA ASP A 404 2.70 14.75 21.71
C ASP A 404 4.21 15.02 21.92
N ALA A 405 5.02 14.70 20.90
CA ALA A 405 6.49 14.75 20.96
C ALA A 405 7.04 16.15 20.62
N VAL A 406 6.23 17.04 20.05
CA VAL A 406 6.66 18.33 19.52
C VAL A 406 5.75 19.47 19.95
N ARG A 407 6.38 20.63 20.22
CA ARG A 407 5.73 21.93 20.27
C ARG A 407 6.19 22.73 19.05
N ILE A 408 5.24 23.13 18.21
CA ILE A 408 5.49 24.00 17.06
C ILE A 408 5.49 25.44 17.58
N ILE A 409 6.58 26.17 17.34
CA ILE A 409 6.70 27.59 17.69
C ILE A 409 7.00 28.34 16.41
N ASN A 410 6.16 29.32 16.07
CA ASN A 410 6.45 30.22 14.96
C ASN A 410 7.44 31.28 15.44
N ARG A 411 8.63 31.31 14.84
CA ARG A 411 9.60 32.40 15.02
C ARG A 411 9.84 33.02 13.66
N ASN A 412 9.58 34.32 13.54
CA ASN A 412 9.81 35.13 12.33
C ASN A 412 9.22 34.49 11.06
N GLY A 413 7.95 34.06 11.11
CA GLY A 413 7.25 33.45 9.98
C GLY A 413 7.71 32.04 9.58
N LYS A 414 8.69 31.45 10.28
CA LYS A 414 9.14 30.06 10.08
C LYS A 414 8.69 29.17 11.24
N GLU A 415 8.13 28.00 10.90
CA GLU A 415 7.74 26.98 11.89
C GLU A 415 9.00 26.30 12.45
N VAL A 416 9.32 26.53 13.72
CA VAL A 416 10.43 25.85 14.41
C VAL A 416 9.87 24.73 15.27
N TRP A 417 10.34 23.51 15.02
CA TRP A 417 9.85 22.31 15.68
C TRP A 417 10.71 22.04 16.91
N LYS A 418 10.16 22.23 18.11
CA LYS A 418 10.89 21.97 19.35
C LYS A 418 10.39 20.68 20.00
N PRO A 419 11.29 19.77 20.43
CA PRO A 419 10.90 18.56 21.12
C PRO A 419 10.26 18.90 22.48
N LYS A 420 9.21 18.18 22.84
CA LYS A 420 8.43 18.32 24.08
C LYS A 420 8.57 17.05 24.93
N ALA A 421 8.56 17.21 26.25
CA ALA A 421 8.48 16.10 27.17
C ALA A 421 7.05 15.54 27.19
N ARG A 422 6.91 14.24 26.95
CA ARG A 422 5.66 13.49 27.06
C ARG A 422 5.37 13.13 28.52
N LYS A 423 4.53 13.93 29.18
CA LYS A 423 4.25 13.80 30.62
C LYS A 423 3.56 12.49 30.98
N TYR A 424 2.74 11.93 30.08
CA TYR A 424 2.01 10.68 30.31
C TYR A 424 2.93 9.45 30.45
N LEU A 425 4.21 9.56 30.03
CA LEU A 425 5.20 8.49 30.15
C LEU A 425 5.97 8.50 31.47
N ASN A 426 5.80 9.53 32.32
CA ASN A 426 6.56 9.67 33.55
C ASN A 426 6.34 8.52 34.56
N SER A 427 5.17 7.88 34.53
CA SER A 427 4.80 6.77 35.42
C SER A 427 5.48 5.45 35.09
N PHE A 428 5.98 5.26 33.87
CA PHE A 428 6.58 3.99 33.42
C PHE A 428 8.06 3.89 33.80
N GLU A 429 8.60 2.67 33.93
CA GLU A 429 10.03 2.48 34.19
C GLU A 429 10.88 3.02 33.03
N LEU A 430 12.14 3.40 33.32
CA LEU A 430 13.02 4.02 32.31
C LEU A 430 13.24 3.10 31.09
N LYS A 431 13.33 1.78 31.32
CA LYS A 431 13.47 0.78 30.25
C LYS A 431 12.25 0.74 29.33
N ASP A 432 11.04 0.84 29.89
CA ASP A 432 9.79 0.75 29.15
C ASP A 432 9.55 2.01 28.33
N ILE A 433 10.00 3.17 28.85
CA ILE A 433 9.99 4.42 28.09
C ILE A 433 10.87 4.27 26.83
N VAL A 434 12.11 3.80 26.96
CA VAL A 434 12.99 3.58 25.79
C VAL A 434 12.41 2.55 24.83
N ALA A 435 11.88 1.44 25.34
CA ALA A 435 11.26 0.41 24.51
C ALA A 435 10.11 0.98 23.67
N ARG A 436 9.26 1.85 24.25
CA ARG A 436 8.18 2.53 23.53
C ARG A 436 8.68 3.50 22.46
N TYR A 437 9.62 4.38 22.80
CA TYR A 437 10.22 5.29 21.81
C TYR A 437 10.87 4.51 20.66
N ASN A 438 11.60 3.44 20.96
CA ASN A 438 12.21 2.58 19.96
C ASN A 438 11.17 1.86 19.08
N ALA A 439 10.07 1.37 19.66
CA ALA A 439 9.00 0.74 18.90
C ALA A 439 8.32 1.74 17.94
N GLU A 440 8.06 2.98 18.39
CA GLU A 440 7.50 4.04 17.56
C GLU A 440 8.44 4.44 16.41
N ILE A 441 9.72 4.66 16.71
CA ILE A 441 10.74 5.02 15.71
C ILE A 441 10.91 3.88 14.71
N ARG A 442 11.04 2.64 15.18
CA ARG A 442 11.18 1.45 14.31
C ARG A 442 9.96 1.29 13.42
N GLY A 443 8.75 1.45 13.95
CA GLY A 443 7.51 1.38 13.16
C GLY A 443 7.46 2.45 12.07
N PHE A 444 7.87 3.68 12.38
CA PHE A 444 7.95 4.75 11.40
C PHE A 444 9.00 4.48 10.32
N TYR A 445 10.21 4.08 10.73
CA TYR A 445 11.33 3.83 9.83
C TYR A 445 11.06 2.64 8.92
N ASN A 446 10.53 1.54 9.46
CA ASN A 446 10.16 0.36 8.68
C ASN A 446 9.22 0.76 7.54
N TYR A 447 8.19 1.55 7.84
CA TYR A 447 7.20 1.98 6.85
C TYR A 447 7.75 2.98 5.82
N TYR A 448 8.61 3.91 6.20
CA TYR A 448 9.11 4.99 5.31
C TYR A 448 10.50 4.74 4.72
N SER A 449 11.12 3.58 4.98
CA SER A 449 12.45 3.19 4.49
C SER A 449 12.66 3.28 2.97
N ILE A 450 11.58 3.24 2.17
CA ILE A 450 11.62 3.29 0.70
C ILE A 450 11.66 4.74 0.17
N ALA A 451 11.38 5.74 1.03
CA ALA A 451 11.44 7.13 0.62
C ALA A 451 12.85 7.49 0.14
N ASN A 452 12.93 8.24 -0.96
CA ASN A 452 14.21 8.70 -1.52
C ASN A 452 14.85 9.83 -0.69
N ASN A 453 14.17 10.31 0.36
CA ASN A 453 14.61 11.41 1.20
C ASN A 453 14.95 10.93 2.62
N SER A 454 16.20 10.49 2.81
CA SER A 454 16.70 10.09 4.13
C SER A 454 16.75 11.26 5.11
N SER A 455 17.05 12.47 4.63
CA SER A 455 17.25 13.65 5.50
C SER A 455 16.03 14.01 6.34
N VAL A 456 14.82 13.82 5.81
CA VAL A 456 13.58 14.06 6.56
C VAL A 456 13.41 13.03 7.66
N ILE A 457 13.79 11.78 7.42
CA ILE A 457 13.71 10.71 8.40
C ILE A 457 14.74 10.94 9.53
N ASP A 458 15.94 11.42 9.20
CA ASP A 458 16.95 11.79 10.20
C ASP A 458 16.46 12.95 11.07
N SER A 459 15.78 13.94 10.48
CA SER A 459 15.19 15.04 11.24
C SER A 459 14.10 14.56 12.21
N PHE A 460 13.30 13.55 11.82
CA PHE A 460 12.29 12.94 12.69
C PHE A 460 12.95 12.19 13.86
N TYR A 461 13.99 11.41 13.57
CA TYR A 461 14.77 10.69 14.58
C TYR A 461 15.32 11.64 15.63
N ASN A 462 15.98 12.73 15.18
CA ASN A 462 16.55 13.73 16.09
C ASN A 462 15.48 14.33 17.00
N ILE A 463 14.31 14.69 16.46
CA ILE A 463 13.23 15.26 17.28
C ILE A 463 12.73 14.26 18.33
N MET A 464 12.59 12.98 17.96
CA MET A 464 12.15 11.92 18.86
C MET A 464 13.18 11.62 19.96
N GLU A 465 14.46 11.57 19.60
CA GLU A 465 15.58 11.37 20.52
C GLU A 465 15.64 12.49 21.57
N TYR A 466 15.55 13.75 21.15
CA TYR A 466 15.53 14.88 22.08
C TYR A 466 14.22 14.98 22.89
N SER A 467 13.10 14.47 22.37
CA SER A 467 11.85 14.33 23.15
C SER A 467 12.05 13.31 24.29
N MET A 468 12.71 12.19 24.01
CA MET A 468 13.08 11.19 25.01
C MET A 468 14.03 11.79 26.07
N TYR A 469 15.07 12.52 25.69
CA TYR A 469 15.94 13.16 26.69
C TYR A 469 15.18 14.11 27.61
N LYS A 470 14.15 14.80 27.09
CA LYS A 470 13.29 15.67 27.90
C LYS A 470 12.33 14.92 28.80
N THR A 471 11.80 13.76 28.41
CA THR A 471 10.98 12.94 29.31
C THR A 471 11.82 12.39 30.46
N PHE A 472 13.02 11.91 30.18
CA PHE A 472 13.97 11.47 31.20
C PHE A 472 14.37 12.59 32.15
N ALA A 473 14.69 13.76 31.60
CA ALA A 473 15.03 14.96 32.38
C ALA A 473 13.89 15.36 33.33
N ASN A 474 12.65 15.34 32.82
CA ASN A 474 11.47 15.64 33.63
C ASN A 474 11.25 14.61 34.74
N LYS A 475 11.42 13.31 34.44
CA LYS A 475 11.26 12.23 35.42
C LYS A 475 12.32 12.25 36.51
N LEU A 476 13.58 12.48 36.13
CA LEU A 476 14.73 12.51 37.03
C LEU A 476 14.94 13.91 37.66
N GLN A 477 14.05 14.86 37.42
CA GLN A 477 14.16 16.27 37.84
C GLN A 477 15.56 16.86 37.58
N SER A 478 16.11 16.58 36.40
CA SER A 478 17.46 16.98 36.01
C SER A 478 17.44 17.70 34.66
N SER A 479 18.57 18.32 34.29
CA SER A 479 18.67 18.92 32.95
C SER A 479 18.93 17.86 31.89
N THR A 480 18.46 18.09 30.66
CA THR A 480 18.69 17.17 29.52
C THR A 480 20.17 16.84 29.33
N ARG A 481 21.06 17.82 29.52
CA ARG A 481 22.51 17.64 29.42
C ARG A 481 23.06 16.67 30.48
N LYS A 482 22.57 16.75 31.72
CA LYS A 482 22.96 15.82 32.80
C LYS A 482 22.47 14.40 32.52
N VAL A 483 21.26 14.25 31.98
CA VAL A 483 20.72 12.94 31.57
C VAL A 483 21.56 12.32 30.46
N ILE A 484 21.85 13.08 29.39
CA ILE A 484 22.67 12.59 28.28
C ILE A 484 24.01 12.10 28.82
N HIS A 485 24.71 12.91 29.61
CA HIS A 485 26.00 12.54 30.18
C HIS A 485 25.94 11.29 31.10
N LYS A 486 24.86 11.13 31.87
CA LYS A 486 24.68 10.01 32.79
C LYS A 486 24.43 8.67 32.09
N PHE A 487 23.74 8.69 30.95
CA PHE A 487 23.31 7.48 30.25
C PHE A 487 24.01 7.26 28.89
N SER A 488 24.83 8.21 28.41
CA SER A 488 25.67 8.01 27.23
C SER A 488 26.91 7.21 27.62
N GLN A 489 27.02 5.97 27.15
CA GLN A 489 28.23 5.16 27.24
C GLN A 489 28.72 4.86 25.82
N ASN A 490 29.95 5.26 25.50
CA ASN A 490 30.58 5.10 24.17
C ASN A 490 29.77 5.70 23.01
N GLY A 491 29.11 6.84 23.22
CA GLY A 491 28.29 7.52 22.20
C GLY A 491 26.89 6.93 22.01
N GLU A 492 26.53 5.87 22.74
CA GLU A 492 25.21 5.24 22.71
C GLU A 492 24.46 5.47 24.04
N PHE A 493 23.16 5.77 23.96
CA PHE A 493 22.31 5.92 25.15
C PHE A 493 21.92 4.55 25.71
N LYS A 494 22.50 4.17 26.85
CA LYS A 494 22.29 2.85 27.48
C LYS A 494 21.64 3.02 28.85
N ILE A 495 20.61 2.23 29.10
CA ILE A 495 19.98 2.13 30.41
C ILE A 495 20.41 0.80 31.04
N PRO A 496 21.01 0.81 32.24
CA PRO A 496 21.32 -0.42 32.94
C PRO A 496 20.01 -1.15 33.28
N TYR A 497 19.90 -2.40 32.83
CA TYR A 497 18.79 -3.27 33.17
C TYR A 497 19.30 -4.37 34.10
N ALA A 498 18.76 -4.45 35.31
CA ALA A 498 19.01 -5.55 36.21
C ALA A 498 18.15 -6.75 35.78
N ASN A 499 18.80 -7.79 35.25
CA ASN A 499 18.12 -9.06 35.02
C ASN A 499 17.80 -9.67 36.39
N LYS A 500 16.53 -9.70 36.81
CA LYS A 500 16.06 -10.41 38.02
C LYS A 500 16.12 -11.95 37.88
N LYS A 501 17.00 -12.47 37.04
CA LYS A 501 17.35 -13.89 36.94
C LYS A 501 18.83 -14.03 37.26
N LYS A 502 19.13 -14.10 38.55
CA LYS A 502 20.27 -14.80 39.12
C LYS A 502 19.82 -15.40 40.43
#